data_AF-A0A0J7N294-F1
#
_entry.id   AF-A0A0J7N294-F1
#
_cell.length_a   1.000
_cell.length_b   1.000
_cell.length_c   1.000
_cell.angle_alpha   90.00
_cell.angle_beta   90.00
_cell.angle_gamma   90.00
#
_symmetry.space_group_name_H-M   'P 1'
#
loop_
_entity.id
_entity.type
_entity.pdbx_description
1 polymer ?
#
loop_
_entity_poly.entity_id
_entity_poly.type
_entity_poly.pdbx_seq_one_letter_code
_entity_poly.pdbx_strand_id
1 'polypeptide(L)'
;MSTGLNSMSGVIYEDMIKPCLRKPISNVGASRIMKATVVIIGAICVGLVFMVEKLSGLIQAGKSLSGITAGPLLGIFTLGMMFPMANSMGALVGGLISLNLVAWISFGTQAAISSGSVYFPVKPVSVEGCSELLKSIAGNLTMIVETAVREQPFFLYRMSYLWYTWVGFLTTILIGLLVSWFTGPSKYSRTDKRLFTPIIHGLLRSKNPQKACTLLSINHNATRLTN
;
A
#
# COMPACT_ATOMS: atom_id res chain seq x y z
N MET A 1 -0.04 -20.14 -5.10
CA MET A 1 -1.12 -19.57 -5.95
C MET A 1 -2.50 -20.01 -5.52
N SER A 2 -2.78 -21.31 -5.33
CA SER A 2 -4.12 -21.80 -4.94
C SER A 2 -4.65 -21.19 -3.62
N THR A 3 -3.85 -21.16 -2.57
CA THR A 3 -4.21 -20.52 -1.29
C THR A 3 -4.53 -19.03 -1.45
N GLY A 4 -3.73 -18.30 -2.23
CA GLY A 4 -3.96 -16.87 -2.52
C GLY A 4 -5.27 -16.62 -3.27
N LEU A 5 -5.58 -17.41 -4.31
CA LEU A 5 -6.84 -17.30 -5.05
C LEU A 5 -8.06 -17.64 -4.18
N ASN A 6 -7.94 -18.66 -3.32
CA ASN A 6 -9.00 -19.02 -2.39
C ASN A 6 -9.24 -17.94 -1.31
N SER A 7 -8.18 -17.37 -0.75
CA SER A 7 -8.30 -16.26 0.19
C SER A 7 -8.88 -15.01 -0.48
N MET A 8 -8.42 -14.68 -1.70
CA MET A 8 -8.92 -13.53 -2.45
C MET A 8 -10.40 -13.66 -2.79
N SER A 9 -10.87 -14.84 -3.20
CA SER A 9 -12.29 -15.06 -3.48
C SER A 9 -13.14 -14.96 -2.22
N GLY A 10 -12.63 -15.39 -1.06
CA GLY A 10 -13.24 -15.17 0.24
C GLY A 10 -13.35 -13.69 0.60
N VAL A 11 -12.28 -12.93 0.42
CA VAL A 11 -12.25 -11.48 0.67
C VAL A 11 -13.23 -10.74 -0.26
N ILE A 12 -13.22 -11.02 -1.56
CA ILE A 12 -14.17 -10.41 -2.51
C ILE A 12 -15.61 -10.74 -2.12
N TYR A 13 -15.87 -11.98 -1.70
CA TYR A 13 -17.19 -12.38 -1.26
C TYR A 13 -17.65 -11.66 0.01
N GLU A 14 -16.84 -11.65 1.06
CA GLU A 14 -17.18 -11.08 2.37
C GLU A 14 -17.19 -9.54 2.35
N ASP A 15 -16.26 -8.90 1.63
CA ASP A 15 -16.07 -7.44 1.68
C ASP A 15 -16.81 -6.70 0.55
N MET A 16 -17.03 -7.33 -0.61
CA MET A 16 -17.68 -6.66 -1.75
C MET A 16 -19.08 -7.20 -2.04
N ILE A 17 -19.22 -8.53 -2.15
CA ILE A 17 -20.48 -9.13 -2.61
C ILE A 17 -21.51 -9.13 -1.47
N LYS A 18 -21.16 -9.66 -0.31
CA LYS A 18 -22.05 -9.84 0.84
C LYS A 18 -22.65 -8.53 1.36
N PRO A 19 -21.92 -7.40 1.47
CA PRO A 19 -22.50 -6.13 1.89
C PRO A 19 -23.47 -5.53 0.86
N CYS A 20 -23.32 -5.86 -0.42
CA CYS A 20 -24.21 -5.42 -1.50
C CYS A 20 -25.50 -6.27 -1.60
N LEU A 21 -25.51 -7.45 -1.00
CA LEU A 21 -26.67 -8.34 -1.02
C LEU A 21 -27.68 -7.93 0.05
N ARG A 22 -28.88 -7.55 -0.38
CA ARG A 22 -30.00 -7.22 0.54
C ARG A 22 -30.57 -8.43 1.27
N LYS A 23 -30.31 -9.65 0.81
CA LYS A 23 -30.82 -10.90 1.40
C LYS A 23 -29.69 -11.91 1.57
N PRO A 24 -29.67 -12.66 2.69
CA PRO A 24 -28.67 -13.70 2.89
C PRO A 24 -28.87 -14.82 1.87
N ILE A 25 -27.78 -15.20 1.21
CA ILE A 25 -27.78 -16.31 0.26
C ILE A 25 -27.49 -17.63 0.96
N SER A 26 -27.99 -18.73 0.40
CA SER A 26 -27.69 -20.09 0.90
C SER A 26 -26.19 -20.40 0.78
N ASN A 27 -25.66 -21.22 1.70
CA ASN A 27 -24.27 -21.67 1.72
C ASN A 27 -23.82 -22.28 0.37
N VAL A 28 -24.73 -22.98 -0.31
CA VAL A 28 -24.46 -23.57 -1.63
C VAL A 28 -24.31 -22.49 -2.71
N GLY A 29 -25.13 -21.42 -2.62
CA GLY A 29 -25.04 -20.26 -3.51
C GLY A 29 -23.76 -19.47 -3.29
N ALA A 30 -23.39 -19.21 -2.03
CA ALA A 30 -22.13 -18.58 -1.66
C ALA A 30 -20.93 -19.36 -2.21
N SER A 31 -20.93 -20.69 -2.05
CA SER A 31 -19.86 -21.55 -2.58
C SER A 31 -19.75 -21.48 -4.10
N ARG A 32 -20.87 -21.43 -4.83
CA ARG A 32 -20.85 -21.25 -6.29
C ARG A 32 -20.27 -19.90 -6.69
N ILE A 33 -20.63 -18.81 -6.02
CA ILE A 33 -20.12 -17.46 -6.30
C ILE A 33 -18.61 -17.39 -6.03
N MET A 34 -18.15 -17.94 -4.91
CA MET A 34 -16.72 -18.00 -4.60
C MET A 34 -15.94 -18.80 -5.65
N LYS A 35 -16.45 -19.97 -6.05
CA LYS A 35 -15.85 -20.78 -7.14
C LYS A 35 -15.82 -20.02 -8.47
N ALA A 36 -16.90 -19.35 -8.84
CA ALA A 36 -16.96 -18.53 -10.05
C ALA A 36 -15.92 -17.39 -10.01
N THR A 37 -15.78 -16.74 -8.86
CA THR A 37 -14.77 -15.68 -8.65
C THR A 37 -13.36 -16.22 -8.84
N VAL A 38 -13.05 -17.41 -8.30
CA VAL A 38 -11.74 -18.06 -8.51
C VAL A 38 -11.47 -18.33 -9.99
N VAL A 39 -12.46 -18.82 -10.73
CA VAL A 39 -12.32 -19.09 -12.18
C VAL A 39 -12.06 -17.79 -12.96
N ILE A 40 -12.80 -16.72 -12.66
CA ILE A 40 -12.63 -15.42 -13.32
C ILE A 40 -11.24 -14.83 -13.04
N ILE A 41 -10.83 -14.77 -11.77
CA ILE A 41 -9.51 -14.26 -11.40
C ILE A 41 -8.40 -15.14 -11.99
N GLY A 42 -8.57 -16.46 -11.99
CA GLY A 42 -7.63 -17.39 -12.62
C GLY A 42 -7.48 -17.15 -14.12
N ALA A 43 -8.58 -16.92 -14.84
CA ALA A 43 -8.56 -16.59 -16.26
C ALA A 43 -7.84 -15.26 -16.53
N ILE A 44 -8.09 -14.23 -15.70
CA ILE A 44 -7.38 -12.95 -15.78
C ILE A 44 -5.87 -13.15 -15.54
N CYS A 45 -5.49 -13.94 -14.52
CA CYS A 45 -4.09 -14.27 -14.27
C CYS A 45 -3.41 -14.92 -15.48
N VAL A 46 -4.07 -15.89 -16.13
CA VAL A 46 -3.53 -16.52 -17.37
C VAL A 46 -3.38 -15.50 -18.48
N GLY A 47 -4.35 -14.60 -18.67
CA GLY A 47 -4.24 -13.51 -19.64
C GLY A 47 -3.05 -12.57 -19.38
N LEU A 48 -2.80 -12.24 -18.11
CA LEU A 48 -1.67 -11.39 -17.72
C LEU A 48 -0.29 -12.04 -17.97
N VAL A 49 -0.19 -13.37 -17.96
CA VAL A 49 1.08 -14.07 -18.25
C VAL A 49 1.59 -13.75 -19.67
N PHE A 50 0.70 -13.66 -20.66
CA PHE A 50 1.10 -13.28 -22.02
C PHE A 50 1.60 -11.84 -22.12
N MET A 51 1.12 -10.95 -21.24
CA MET A 51 1.59 -9.56 -21.17
C MET A 51 2.97 -9.45 -20.50
N VAL A 52 3.26 -10.33 -19.53
CA VAL A 52 4.52 -10.36 -18.80
C VAL A 52 5.73 -10.59 -19.72
N GLU A 53 5.57 -11.36 -20.80
CA GLU A 53 6.63 -11.59 -21.79
C GLU A 53 7.11 -10.31 -22.48
N LYS A 54 6.28 -9.26 -22.49
CA LYS A 54 6.61 -7.96 -23.10
C LYS A 54 7.26 -6.98 -22.11
N LEU A 55 7.32 -7.32 -20.82
CA LEU A 55 7.90 -6.46 -19.79
C LEU A 55 9.38 -6.79 -19.58
N SER A 56 10.26 -5.83 -19.86
CA SER A 56 11.65 -5.89 -19.43
C SER A 56 11.74 -5.66 -17.91
N GLY A 57 12.12 -6.68 -17.15
CA GLY A 57 12.29 -6.57 -15.68
C GLY A 57 11.11 -7.05 -14.83
N LEU A 58 10.64 -8.29 -15.05
CA LEU A 58 9.55 -8.93 -14.31
C LEU A 58 9.68 -8.84 -12.78
N ILE A 59 10.88 -9.09 -12.24
CA ILE A 59 11.10 -9.05 -10.79
C ILE A 59 10.88 -7.64 -10.23
N GLN A 60 11.35 -6.61 -10.94
CA GLN A 60 11.15 -5.22 -10.56
C GLN A 60 9.68 -4.83 -10.65
N ALA A 61 8.99 -5.21 -11.73
CA ALA A 61 7.55 -4.96 -11.88
C ALA A 61 6.74 -5.60 -10.74
N GLY A 62 7.01 -6.86 -10.44
CA GLY A 62 6.34 -7.60 -9.36
C GLY A 62 6.60 -7.00 -7.97
N LYS A 63 7.86 -6.64 -7.67
CA LYS A 63 8.20 -6.00 -6.39
C LYS A 63 7.57 -4.62 -6.26
N SER A 64 7.57 -3.82 -7.33
CA SER A 64 6.95 -2.49 -7.34
C SER A 64 5.44 -2.57 -7.11
N LEU A 65 4.75 -3.49 -7.80
CA LEU A 65 3.31 -3.70 -7.65
C LEU A 65 2.94 -4.15 -6.22
N SER A 66 3.75 -5.03 -5.63
CA SER A 66 3.57 -5.40 -4.22
C SER A 66 3.78 -4.22 -3.27
N GLY A 67 4.70 -3.30 -3.59
CA GLY A 67 4.96 -2.09 -2.80
C GLY A 67 3.81 -1.07 -2.85
N ILE A 68 3.15 -0.93 -4.00
CA ILE A 68 2.00 -0.03 -4.20
C ILE A 68 0.90 -0.32 -3.19
N THR A 69 0.60 -1.59 -2.90
CA THR A 69 -0.48 -1.97 -1.97
C THR A 69 0.02 -2.15 -0.54
N ALA A 70 1.19 -2.77 -0.35
CA ALA A 70 1.73 -3.06 0.98
C ALA A 70 2.07 -1.79 1.77
N GLY A 71 2.61 -0.75 1.11
CA GLY A 71 2.97 0.51 1.78
C GLY A 71 1.77 1.24 2.39
N PRO A 72 0.72 1.56 1.61
CA PRO A 72 -0.50 2.16 2.11
C PRO A 72 -1.20 1.32 3.18
N LEU A 73 -1.31 0.00 2.99
CA LEU A 73 -1.93 -0.89 3.99
C LEU A 73 -1.18 -0.85 5.32
N LEU A 74 0.15 -0.97 5.27
CA LEU A 74 1.00 -0.81 6.46
C LEU A 74 0.76 0.55 7.13
N GLY A 75 0.69 1.62 6.33
CA GLY A 75 0.42 2.96 6.81
C GLY A 75 -0.93 3.09 7.52
N ILE A 76 -2.01 2.55 6.94
CA ILE A 76 -3.36 2.58 7.52
C ILE A 76 -3.39 1.82 8.85
N PHE A 77 -2.84 0.61 8.89
CA PHE A 77 -2.80 -0.21 10.10
C PHE A 77 -1.97 0.44 11.20
N THR A 78 -0.77 0.94 10.87
CA THR A 78 0.07 1.66 11.81
C THR A 78 -0.60 2.93 12.29
N LEU A 79 -1.28 3.67 11.42
CA LEU A 79 -2.03 4.87 11.79
C LEU A 79 -3.10 4.54 12.85
N GLY A 80 -3.90 3.51 12.60
CA GLY A 80 -4.97 3.07 13.50
C GLY A 80 -4.47 2.50 14.84
N MET A 81 -3.34 1.79 14.84
CA MET A 81 -2.75 1.22 16.06
C MET A 81 -1.93 2.22 16.88
N MET A 82 -1.25 3.16 16.21
CA MET A 82 -0.27 4.04 16.86
C MET A 82 -0.80 5.42 17.22
N PHE A 83 -1.76 5.95 16.47
CA PHE A 83 -2.20 7.34 16.61
C PHE A 83 -3.66 7.41 17.04
N PRO A 84 -3.95 7.64 18.34
CA PRO A 84 -5.33 7.71 18.84
C PRO A 84 -6.10 8.94 18.33
N MET A 85 -5.39 9.88 17.70
CA MET A 85 -5.97 11.06 17.04
C MET A 85 -6.44 10.77 15.62
N ALA A 86 -6.08 9.62 15.05
CA ALA A 86 -6.43 9.27 13.68
C ALA A 86 -7.92 8.92 13.57
N ASN A 87 -8.58 9.42 12.53
CA ASN A 87 -9.97 9.11 12.24
C ASN A 87 -10.10 8.24 10.97
N SER A 88 -11.25 7.59 10.81
CA SER A 88 -11.51 6.69 9.69
C SER A 88 -11.46 7.39 8.32
N MET A 89 -11.87 8.67 8.28
CA MET A 89 -11.80 9.48 7.06
C MET A 89 -10.34 9.77 6.65
N GLY A 90 -9.49 10.16 7.59
CA GLY A 90 -8.08 10.42 7.37
C GLY A 90 -7.32 9.15 7.00
N ALA A 91 -7.63 8.02 7.64
CA ALA A 91 -7.08 6.73 7.23
C ALA A 91 -7.45 6.37 5.78
N LEU A 92 -8.72 6.56 5.39
CA LEU A 92 -9.18 6.30 4.02
C LEU A 92 -8.53 7.24 2.99
N VAL A 93 -8.59 8.55 3.24
CA VAL A 93 -8.04 9.57 2.34
C VAL A 93 -6.51 9.45 2.23
N GLY A 94 -5.82 9.26 3.35
CA GLY A 94 -4.38 9.04 3.39
C GLY A 94 -3.97 7.79 2.62
N GLY A 95 -4.72 6.69 2.77
CA GLY A 95 -4.51 5.45 2.04
C GLY A 95 -4.77 5.57 0.54
N LEU A 96 -5.81 6.28 0.13
CA LEU A 96 -6.11 6.50 -1.29
C LEU A 96 -5.06 7.41 -1.94
N ILE A 97 -4.67 8.51 -1.31
CA ILE A 97 -3.68 9.43 -1.90
C ILE A 97 -2.31 8.74 -2.01
N SER A 98 -1.90 7.99 -0.99
CA SER A 98 -0.64 7.25 -1.04
C SER A 98 -0.65 6.14 -2.09
N LEU A 99 -1.75 5.39 -2.23
CA LEU A 99 -1.92 4.39 -3.28
C LEU A 99 -1.76 5.02 -4.66
N ASN A 100 -2.44 6.14 -4.92
CA ASN A 100 -2.35 6.85 -6.21
C ASN A 100 -0.94 7.39 -6.47
N LEU A 101 -0.28 7.97 -5.47
CA LEU A 101 1.06 8.51 -5.59
C LEU A 101 2.10 7.41 -5.88
N VAL A 102 2.06 6.29 -5.15
CA VAL A 102 3.00 5.20 -5.37
C VAL A 102 2.68 4.46 -6.68
N ALA A 103 1.40 4.33 -7.04
CA ALA A 103 0.99 3.81 -8.35
C ALA A 103 1.55 4.67 -9.48
N TRP A 104 1.40 6.00 -9.39
CA TRP A 104 1.96 6.95 -10.36
C TRP A 104 3.48 6.78 -10.52
N ILE A 105 4.23 6.73 -9.42
CA ILE A 105 5.68 6.54 -9.46
C ILE A 105 6.04 5.19 -10.09
N SER A 106 5.38 4.10 -9.69
CA SER A 106 5.67 2.75 -10.17
C SER A 106 5.34 2.59 -11.65
N PHE A 107 4.16 3.03 -12.11
CA PHE A 107 3.79 2.96 -13.52
C PHE A 107 4.63 3.91 -14.38
N GLY A 108 4.93 5.11 -13.89
CA GLY A 108 5.83 6.04 -14.58
C GLY A 108 7.24 5.49 -14.75
N THR A 109 7.74 4.76 -13.74
CA THR A 109 9.04 4.06 -13.83
C THR A 109 9.00 2.93 -14.85
N GLN A 110 7.95 2.11 -14.85
CA GLN A 110 7.82 1.03 -15.85
C GLN A 110 7.64 1.56 -17.27
N ALA A 111 6.89 2.65 -17.44
CA ALA A 111 6.77 3.33 -18.72
C ALA A 111 8.13 3.84 -19.21
N ALA A 112 8.91 4.50 -18.34
CA ALA A 112 10.24 5.02 -18.68
C ALA A 112 11.28 3.91 -18.97
N ILE A 113 11.15 2.73 -18.35
CA ILE A 113 11.97 1.56 -18.68
C ILE A 113 11.57 1.00 -20.06
N SER A 114 10.26 0.89 -20.32
CA SER A 114 9.73 0.36 -21.58
C SER A 114 10.06 1.25 -22.78
N SER A 115 10.15 2.58 -22.59
CA SER A 115 10.54 3.54 -23.63
C SER A 115 12.05 3.63 -23.85
N GLY A 116 12.87 2.88 -23.09
CA GLY A 116 14.33 2.92 -23.17
C GLY A 116 14.99 4.14 -22.51
N SER A 117 14.22 5.02 -21.87
CA SER A 117 14.73 6.23 -21.19
C SER A 117 15.42 5.92 -19.85
N VAL A 118 15.14 4.75 -19.26
CA VAL A 118 15.79 4.24 -18.04
C VAL A 118 16.36 2.85 -18.32
N TYR A 119 17.66 2.76 -18.57
CA TYR A 119 18.37 1.49 -18.68
C TYR A 119 19.13 1.22 -17.37
N PHE A 120 18.79 0.12 -16.67
CA PHE A 120 19.60 -0.35 -15.55
C PHE A 120 20.78 -1.15 -16.13
N PRO A 121 22.02 -0.66 -16.00
CA PRO A 121 23.17 -1.37 -16.54
C PRO A 121 23.26 -2.75 -15.90
N VAL A 122 23.20 -3.79 -16.74
CA VAL A 122 23.54 -5.16 -16.30
C VAL A 122 24.98 -5.15 -15.81
N LYS A 123 25.25 -5.82 -14.68
CA LYS A 123 26.61 -5.97 -14.17
C LYS A 123 27.50 -6.53 -15.29
N PRO A 124 28.72 -6.00 -15.47
CA PRO A 124 29.62 -6.49 -16.50
C PRO A 124 29.87 -7.98 -16.24
N VAL A 125 29.50 -8.80 -17.22
CA VAL A 125 29.85 -10.21 -17.23
C VAL A 125 31.35 -10.31 -17.54
N SER A 126 32.11 -11.09 -16.76
CA SER A 126 33.52 -11.29 -17.08
C SER A 126 33.63 -12.01 -18.42
N VAL A 127 34.44 -11.44 -19.31
CA VAL A 127 34.81 -12.00 -20.62
C VAL A 127 36.23 -12.59 -20.60
N GLU A 128 36.78 -12.87 -19.42
CA GLU A 128 38.06 -13.57 -19.29
C GLU A 128 37.99 -14.93 -19.95
N GLY A 129 38.79 -15.12 -21.01
CA GLY A 129 38.84 -16.33 -21.82
C GLY A 129 38.05 -16.29 -23.14
N CYS A 130 37.38 -15.19 -23.49
CA CYS A 130 36.66 -15.09 -24.76
C CYS A 130 37.57 -14.72 -25.96
N SER A 131 37.22 -15.18 -27.17
CA SER A 131 37.94 -14.89 -28.42
C SER A 131 37.90 -13.40 -28.78
N GLU A 132 38.97 -12.89 -29.38
CA GLU A 132 39.15 -11.47 -29.77
C GLU A 132 38.02 -10.94 -30.69
N LEU A 133 37.44 -11.82 -31.51
CA LEU A 133 36.27 -11.47 -32.35
C LEU A 133 35.06 -11.08 -31.50
N LEU A 134 34.81 -11.80 -30.40
CA LEU A 134 33.68 -11.56 -29.51
C LEU A 134 33.89 -10.32 -28.64
N LYS A 135 35.14 -10.04 -28.23
CA LYS A 135 35.49 -8.81 -27.50
C LYS A 135 35.26 -7.56 -28.34
N SER A 136 35.62 -7.60 -29.62
CA SER A 136 35.40 -6.50 -30.57
C SER A 136 33.90 -6.22 -30.81
N ILE A 137 33.11 -7.27 -31.01
CA ILE A 137 31.65 -7.16 -31.18
C ILE A 137 30.99 -6.62 -29.91
N ALA A 138 31.38 -7.12 -28.73
CA ALA A 138 30.88 -6.64 -27.45
C ALA A 138 31.23 -5.16 -27.23
N GLY A 139 32.48 -4.74 -27.51
CA GLY A 139 32.94 -3.36 -27.34
C GLY A 139 32.22 -2.34 -28.22
N ASN A 140 31.88 -2.70 -29.45
CA ASN A 140 31.16 -1.82 -30.38
C ASN A 140 29.68 -1.66 -29.98
N LEU A 141 29.05 -2.73 -29.47
CA LEU A 141 27.71 -2.70 -28.88
C LEU A 141 27.63 -1.77 -27.67
N THR A 142 28.67 -1.71 -26.83
CA THR A 142 28.70 -0.83 -25.65
C THR A 142 28.67 0.66 -26.02
N MET A 143 29.37 1.07 -27.08
CA MET A 143 29.41 2.48 -27.53
C MET A 143 28.06 2.96 -28.09
N ILE A 144 27.30 2.05 -28.72
CA ILE A 144 25.95 2.36 -29.24
C ILE A 144 24.94 2.51 -28.09
N VAL A 145 25.10 1.72 -27.02
CA VAL A 145 24.25 1.84 -25.82
C VAL A 145 24.50 3.16 -25.09
N GLU A 146 25.74 3.63 -25.01
CA GLU A 146 26.13 4.84 -24.27
C GLU A 146 25.57 6.13 -24.90
N THR A 147 25.41 6.18 -26.23
CA THR A 147 24.88 7.36 -26.94
C THR A 147 23.36 7.53 -26.83
N ALA A 148 22.61 6.47 -26.47
CA ALA A 148 21.17 6.53 -26.19
C ALA A 148 20.84 7.05 -24.77
N VAL A 149 21.84 7.27 -23.90
CA VAL A 149 21.70 7.55 -22.45
C VAL A 149 21.36 9.02 -22.13
N ARG A 150 21.21 9.90 -23.14
CA ARG A 150 21.24 11.35 -22.93
C ARG A 150 19.93 12.05 -22.53
N GLU A 151 18.88 11.33 -22.17
CA GLU A 151 17.69 11.91 -21.52
C GLU A 151 17.64 11.47 -20.06
N GLN A 152 18.08 12.34 -19.14
CA GLN A 152 18.06 12.06 -17.70
C GLN A 152 16.60 11.95 -17.23
N PRO A 153 16.12 10.77 -16.80
CA PRO A 153 14.75 10.60 -16.33
C PRO A 153 14.53 11.34 -15.00
N PHE A 154 13.29 11.79 -14.74
CA PHE A 154 12.90 12.41 -13.45
C PHE A 154 13.44 11.61 -12.26
N PHE A 155 13.95 12.30 -11.24
CA PHE A 155 14.66 11.65 -10.11
C PHE A 155 13.86 10.56 -9.40
N LEU A 156 12.52 10.70 -9.35
CA LEU A 156 11.60 9.73 -8.75
C LEU A 156 11.64 8.37 -9.45
N TYR A 157 11.94 8.33 -10.75
CA TYR A 157 12.01 7.10 -11.54
C TYR A 157 13.35 6.37 -11.42
N ARG A 158 14.38 7.02 -10.83
CA ARG A 158 15.65 6.37 -10.45
C ARG A 158 15.61 5.74 -9.06
N MET A 159 14.59 6.05 -8.26
CA MET A 159 14.49 5.54 -6.90
C MET A 159 14.32 4.02 -6.94
N SER A 160 15.05 3.28 -6.09
CA SER A 160 14.92 1.82 -6.06
C SER A 160 13.50 1.41 -5.64
N TYR A 161 12.93 0.41 -6.31
CA TYR A 161 11.56 -0.07 -6.09
C TYR A 161 11.25 -0.49 -4.63
N LEU A 162 12.27 -0.77 -3.82
CA LEU A 162 12.13 -1.06 -2.38
C LEU A 162 11.64 0.14 -1.56
N TRP A 163 11.92 1.37 -2.02
CA TRP A 163 11.49 2.59 -1.35
C TRP A 163 10.01 2.89 -1.54
N TYR A 164 9.33 2.28 -2.52
CA TYR A 164 7.92 2.52 -2.80
C TYR A 164 7.03 2.16 -1.61
N THR A 165 7.36 1.08 -0.89
CA THR A 165 6.68 0.69 0.35
C THR A 165 6.84 1.77 1.42
N TRP A 166 8.04 2.31 1.61
CA TRP A 166 8.32 3.36 2.58
C TRP A 166 7.65 4.68 2.22
N VAL A 167 7.69 5.07 0.95
CA VAL A 167 7.00 6.27 0.45
C VAL A 167 5.50 6.13 0.69
N GLY A 168 4.89 4.99 0.33
CA GLY A 168 3.46 4.73 0.58
C GLY A 168 3.10 4.74 2.06
N PHE A 169 3.94 4.14 2.90
CA PHE A 169 3.76 4.13 4.36
C PHE A 169 3.80 5.56 4.94
N LEU A 170 4.86 6.32 4.66
CA LEU A 170 5.04 7.66 5.21
C LEU A 170 3.97 8.63 4.72
N THR A 171 3.66 8.61 3.43
CA THR A 171 2.61 9.47 2.86
C THR A 171 1.25 9.16 3.48
N THR A 172 0.92 7.89 3.71
CA THR A 172 -0.32 7.50 4.41
C THR A 172 -0.38 8.07 5.83
N ILE A 173 0.71 7.99 6.59
CA ILE A 173 0.76 8.51 7.97
C ILE A 173 0.64 10.03 7.96
N LEU A 174 1.41 10.73 7.13
CA LEU A 174 1.44 12.18 7.08
C LEU A 174 0.08 12.76 6.67
N ILE A 175 -0.47 12.28 5.55
CA ILE A 175 -1.76 12.73 5.05
C ILE A 175 -2.88 12.28 5.98
N GLY A 176 -2.81 11.06 6.49
CA GLY A 176 -3.82 10.53 7.40
C GLY A 176 -3.90 11.33 8.69
N LEU A 177 -2.78 11.74 9.27
CA LEU A 177 -2.75 12.63 10.43
C LEU A 177 -3.21 14.04 10.08
N LEU A 178 -2.79 14.60 8.95
CA LEU A 178 -3.18 15.93 8.51
C LEU A 178 -4.71 16.03 8.33
N VAL A 179 -5.30 15.09 7.59
CA VAL A 179 -6.76 15.02 7.37
C VAL A 179 -7.47 14.74 8.69
N SER A 180 -6.91 13.89 9.56
CA SER A 180 -7.50 13.62 10.87
C SER A 180 -7.50 14.84 11.78
N TRP A 181 -6.47 15.68 11.68
CA TRP A 181 -6.38 16.94 12.42
C TRP A 181 -7.43 17.95 11.95
N PHE A 182 -7.62 18.11 10.63
CA PHE A 182 -8.63 19.02 10.08
C PHE A 182 -10.08 18.54 10.28
N THR A 183 -10.32 17.24 10.17
CA THR A 183 -11.68 16.66 10.24
C THR A 183 -12.14 16.46 11.69
N GLY A 184 -11.24 16.64 12.67
CA GLY A 184 -11.53 16.48 14.09
C GLY A 184 -11.68 15.01 14.53
N PRO A 185 -11.75 14.77 15.86
CA PRO A 185 -11.93 13.43 16.40
C PRO A 185 -13.28 12.85 15.95
N SER A 186 -13.25 11.64 15.41
CA SER A 186 -14.46 10.95 14.97
C SER A 186 -15.41 10.72 16.16
N LYS A 187 -16.71 10.90 15.93
CA LYS A 187 -17.79 10.69 16.93
C LYS A 187 -17.91 9.23 17.37
N TYR A 188 -17.18 8.30 16.74
CA TYR A 188 -17.15 6.87 17.06
C TYR A 188 -16.19 6.59 18.24
N SER A 189 -16.42 7.29 19.35
CA SER A 189 -15.64 7.19 20.59
C SER A 189 -16.07 5.97 21.41
N ARG A 190 -15.80 4.78 20.87
CA ARG A 190 -15.72 3.54 21.65
C ARG A 190 -14.73 2.56 21.03
N THR A 191 -13.59 3.06 20.54
CA THR A 191 -12.49 2.20 20.12
C THR A 191 -11.99 1.43 21.35
N ASP A 192 -12.21 0.11 21.37
CA ASP A 192 -11.75 -0.74 22.45
C ASP A 192 -10.24 -0.53 22.66
N LYS A 193 -9.84 -0.25 23.90
CA LYS A 193 -8.43 -0.03 24.27
C LYS A 193 -7.51 -1.20 23.90
N ARG A 194 -8.10 -2.35 23.54
CA ARG A 194 -7.43 -3.57 23.04
C ARG A 194 -6.90 -3.45 21.60
N LEU A 195 -7.37 -2.50 20.80
CA LEU A 195 -6.87 -2.30 19.42
C LEU A 195 -5.57 -1.47 19.36
N PHE A 196 -5.22 -0.78 20.44
CA PHE A 196 -4.02 0.05 20.52
C PHE A 196 -2.84 -0.74 21.10
N THR A 197 -1.64 -0.48 20.57
CA THR A 197 -0.40 -1.08 21.08
C THR A 197 -0.18 -0.65 22.54
N PRO A 198 0.27 -1.55 23.45
CA PRO A 198 0.42 -1.25 24.88
C PRO A 198 1.30 -0.04 25.19
N ILE A 199 2.23 0.30 24.28
CA ILE A 199 3.12 1.46 24.37
C ILE A 199 2.32 2.79 24.46
N ILE A 200 1.13 2.86 23.87
CA ILE A 200 0.31 4.09 23.78
C ILE A 200 -0.75 4.16 24.89
N HIS A 201 -0.87 3.12 25.72
CA HIS A 201 -1.79 3.12 26.86
C HIS A 201 -1.48 4.24 27.87
N GLY A 202 -0.20 4.63 28.01
CA GLY A 202 0.20 5.79 28.81
C GLY A 202 -0.39 7.12 28.29
N LEU A 203 -0.42 7.30 26.96
CA LEU A 203 -0.98 8.48 26.31
C LEU A 203 -2.52 8.50 26.37
N LEU A 204 -3.15 7.32 26.22
CA LEU A 204 -4.60 7.14 26.37
C LEU A 204 -5.08 7.37 27.82
N ARG A 205 -4.26 7.02 28.83
CA ARG A 205 -4.57 7.25 30.25
C ARG A 205 -4.64 8.73 30.60
N SER A 206 -3.88 9.57 29.90
CA SER A 206 -3.86 11.03 30.08
C SER A 206 -5.08 11.73 29.46
N LYS A 207 -5.59 11.25 28.31
CA LYS A 207 -6.73 11.85 27.60
C LYS A 207 -8.13 11.37 28.03
N ASN A 208 -8.25 10.63 29.12
CA ASN A 208 -9.53 10.03 29.53
C ASN A 208 -10.54 11.13 29.96
N PRO A 209 -11.61 11.43 29.18
CA PRO A 209 -12.58 12.49 29.51
C PRO A 209 -13.44 12.15 30.73
N GLN A 210 -13.44 10.89 31.15
CA GLN A 210 -14.17 10.41 32.33
C GLN A 210 -13.65 11.03 33.64
N LYS A 211 -12.36 11.40 33.75
CA LYS A 211 -11.88 12.10 34.96
C LYS A 211 -12.25 13.58 34.98
N ALA A 212 -12.42 14.22 33.83
CA ALA A 212 -12.89 15.61 33.76
C ALA A 212 -14.38 15.73 34.14
N CYS A 213 -15.21 14.77 33.74
CA CYS A 213 -16.65 14.78 34.05
C CYS A 213 -16.94 14.42 35.52
N THR A 214 -16.19 13.50 36.13
CA THR A 214 -16.35 13.19 37.56
C THR A 214 -15.81 14.29 38.48
N LEU A 215 -14.75 15.01 38.10
CA LEU A 215 -14.27 16.16 38.89
C LEU A 215 -15.21 17.37 38.79
N LEU A 216 -15.87 17.59 37.65
CA LEU A 216 -16.88 18.63 37.51
C LEU A 216 -18.19 18.29 38.23
N SER A 217 -18.61 17.03 38.29
CA SER A 217 -19.82 16.64 39.05
C SER A 217 -19.62 16.70 40.57
N ILE A 218 -18.39 16.45 41.05
CA ILE A 218 -18.05 16.61 42.48
C ILE A 218 -18.02 18.10 42.86
N ASN A 219 -17.46 18.97 42.00
CA ASN A 219 -17.44 20.41 42.27
C ASN A 219 -18.86 21.03 42.22
N HIS A 220 -19.72 20.57 41.32
CA HIS A 220 -21.08 21.09 41.21
C HIS A 220 -22.02 20.62 42.34
N ASN A 221 -21.74 19.48 42.98
CA ASN A 221 -22.46 19.05 44.19
C ASN A 221 -21.91 19.70 45.48
N ALA A 222 -20.62 20.03 45.54
CA ALA A 222 -20.05 20.75 46.69
C ALA A 222 -20.53 22.22 46.78
N THR A 223 -20.82 22.85 45.63
CA THR A 223 -21.32 24.24 45.58
C THR A 223 -22.82 24.36 45.94
N ARG A 224 -23.55 23.23 46.02
CA ARG A 224 -24.98 23.20 46.42
C ARG A 224 -25.22 22.94 47.91
N LEU A 225 -24.17 22.66 48.67
CA LEU A 225 -24.23 22.40 50.12
C LEU A 225 -23.70 23.57 50.97
N THR A 226 -23.43 24.71 50.34
CA THR A 226 -22.89 25.92 50.98
C THR A 226 -23.77 27.17 50.80
N ASN A 227 -25.02 27.01 50.34
CA ASN A 227 -26.07 28.03 50.40
C ASN A 227 -27.31 27.46 51.08
#